data_AF-A0A7C2T960-F1
#
_entry.id   AF-A0A7C2T960-F1
#
_cell.length_a   1.000
_cell.length_b   1.000
_cell.length_c   1.000
_cell.angle_alpha   90.00
_cell.angle_beta   90.00
_cell.angle_gamma   90.00
#
_symmetry.space_group_name_H-M   'P 1'
#
loop_
_entity.id
_entity.type
_entity.pdbx_description
1 polymer ?
#
loop_
_entity_poly.entity_id
_entity_poly.type
_entity_poly.pdbx_seq_one_letter_code
_entity_poly.pdbx_strand_id
1 'polypeptide(L)'
;METEIWKYIDELAKRIKRIIIVFIASLLAFLAIPSPSPFGIKGSSILFYDTLIFWIIRKMEEAYLPPDSKLIVISVTAPLFAILQMAFYLSLIMAIPVAFREIYAFVSPALYRREKAIIKKYLLPFSLLYLTGMIYTIIIVLPLTFRALIFLY
;
A
#
# COMPACT_ATOMS: atom_id res chain seq x y z
N MET A 1 18.84 34.10 11.64
CA MET A 1 18.71 32.72 12.18
C MET A 1 17.29 32.19 11.98
N GLU A 2 16.26 32.99 12.24
CA GLU A 2 14.86 32.59 12.01
C GLU A 2 14.53 32.29 10.53
N THR A 3 15.05 33.08 9.59
CA THR A 3 14.81 32.89 8.14
C THR A 3 15.27 31.53 7.59
N GLU A 4 16.29 30.92 8.19
CA GLU A 4 16.77 29.59 7.81
C GLU A 4 15.81 28.49 8.30
N ILE A 5 15.28 28.59 9.52
CA ILE A 5 14.36 27.59 10.10
C ILE A 5 13.06 27.52 9.29
N TRP A 6 12.49 28.68 8.95
CA TRP A 6 11.28 28.74 8.12
C TRP A 6 11.47 28.06 6.76
N LYS A 7 12.65 28.22 6.15
CA LYS A 7 12.99 27.57 4.88
C LYS A 7 13.04 26.04 5.00
N TYR A 8 13.58 25.49 6.10
CA TYR A 8 13.57 24.04 6.35
C TYR A 8 12.15 23.51 6.56
N ILE A 9 11.31 24.25 7.28
CA ILE A 9 9.90 23.89 7.49
C ILE A 9 9.14 23.88 6.16
N ASP A 10 9.35 24.88 5.31
CA ASP A 10 8.73 24.95 3.98
C ASP A 10 9.17 23.79 3.09
N GLU A 11 10.45 23.44 3.14
CA GLU A 11 10.99 22.30 2.40
C GLU A 11 10.39 20.97 2.89
N LEU A 12 10.29 20.79 4.21
CA LEU A 12 9.66 19.62 4.81
C LEU A 12 8.18 19.54 4.41
N ALA A 13 7.44 20.63 4.56
CA ALA A 13 6.02 20.71 4.23
C ALA A 13 5.76 20.39 2.75
N LYS A 14 6.60 20.91 1.84
CA LYS A 14 6.50 20.63 0.40
C LYS A 14 6.69 19.15 0.07
N ARG A 15 7.62 18.48 0.76
CA ARG A 15 7.91 17.06 0.57
C ARG A 15 6.82 16.17 1.16
N ILE A 16 6.37 16.48 2.37
CA ILE A 16 5.21 15.83 3.00
C ILE A 16 3.98 15.96 2.11
N LYS A 17 3.69 17.16 1.59
CA LYS A 17 2.58 17.40 0.67
C LYS A 17 2.69 16.52 -0.58
N ARG A 18 3.88 16.34 -1.14
CA ARG A 18 4.08 15.45 -2.29
C ARG A 18 3.83 13.99 -1.95
N ILE A 19 4.28 13.51 -0.78
CA ILE A 19 3.98 12.16 -0.30
C ILE A 19 2.46 11.97 -0.15
N ILE A 20 1.78 12.94 0.47
CA ILE A 20 0.32 12.93 0.66
C ILE A 20 -0.39 12.93 -0.69
N ILE A 21 0.04 13.74 -1.66
CA ILE A 21 -0.56 13.76 -3.00
C ILE A 21 -0.42 12.40 -3.69
N VAL A 22 0.75 11.77 -3.63
CA VAL A 22 0.98 10.45 -4.23
C VAL A 22 0.15 9.38 -3.52
N PHE A 23 0.06 9.46 -2.20
CA PHE A 23 -0.80 8.58 -1.41
C PHE A 23 -2.28 8.72 -1.78
N ILE A 24 -2.80 9.94 -1.85
CA ILE A 24 -4.19 10.20 -2.23
C ILE A 24 -4.43 9.79 -3.69
N ALA A 25 -3.52 10.13 -4.60
CA ALA A 25 -3.65 9.76 -6.00
C ALA A 25 -3.65 8.24 -6.20
N SER A 26 -2.79 7.50 -5.50
CA SER A 26 -2.80 6.03 -5.53
C SER A 26 -4.03 5.44 -4.87
N LEU A 27 -4.50 6.01 -3.75
CA LEU A 27 -5.75 5.59 -3.09
C LEU A 27 -6.95 5.74 -4.02
N LEU A 28 -7.09 6.91 -4.65
CA LEU A 28 -8.15 7.19 -5.61
C LEU A 28 -8.01 6.30 -6.85
N ALA A 29 -6.80 6.06 -7.33
CA ALA A 29 -6.56 5.13 -8.44
C ALA A 29 -7.06 3.72 -8.08
N PHE A 30 -6.69 3.16 -6.92
CA PHE A 30 -7.15 1.84 -6.51
C PHE A 30 -8.67 1.74 -6.35
N LEU A 31 -9.33 2.80 -5.88
CA LEU A 31 -10.79 2.85 -5.76
C LEU A 31 -11.49 3.02 -7.11
N ALA A 32 -10.86 3.73 -8.04
CA ALA A 32 -11.42 4.02 -9.36
C ALA A 32 -11.17 2.89 -10.37
N ILE A 33 -10.12 2.07 -10.21
CA ILE A 33 -9.79 1.03 -11.20
C ILE A 33 -10.88 -0.08 -11.18
N PRO A 34 -11.53 -0.35 -12.34
CA PRO A 34 -12.48 -1.45 -12.45
C PRO A 34 -11.75 -2.80 -12.39
N SER A 35 -12.44 -3.83 -11.92
CA SER A 35 -11.91 -5.20 -11.88
C SER A 35 -11.37 -5.64 -13.26
N PRO A 36 -10.17 -6.25 -13.34
CA PRO A 36 -9.56 -6.68 -14.59
C PRO A 36 -10.18 -7.94 -15.22
N SER A 37 -11.19 -8.57 -14.61
CA SER A 37 -11.86 -9.76 -15.17
C SER A 37 -12.88 -9.39 -16.26
N PRO A 38 -12.73 -9.84 -17.53
CA PRO A 38 -13.73 -9.60 -18.60
C PRO A 38 -15.05 -10.36 -18.36
N PHE A 39 -15.00 -11.44 -17.60
CA PHE A 39 -16.14 -12.28 -17.26
C PHE A 39 -16.35 -12.25 -15.75
N GLY A 40 -17.05 -11.21 -15.30
CA GLY A 40 -17.67 -11.21 -13.98
C GLY A 40 -18.64 -12.40 -13.88
N ILE A 41 -18.59 -13.13 -12.77
CA ILE A 41 -19.65 -14.07 -12.44
C ILE A 41 -20.93 -13.24 -12.33
N LYS A 42 -21.87 -13.55 -13.23
CA LYS A 42 -23.21 -13.01 -13.35
C LYS A 42 -23.92 -13.17 -11.99
N GLY A 43 -24.10 -12.06 -11.26
CA GLY A 43 -24.64 -12.08 -9.89
C GLY A 43 -25.14 -10.73 -9.40
N SER A 44 -26.09 -10.14 -10.14
CA SER A 44 -27.12 -9.17 -9.70
C SER A 44 -26.69 -8.00 -8.80
N SER A 45 -26.23 -6.91 -9.40
CA SER A 45 -26.92 -5.60 -9.31
C SER A 45 -26.11 -4.52 -9.99
N ILE A 46 -26.79 -3.73 -10.82
CA ILE A 46 -26.34 -2.54 -11.55
C ILE A 46 -25.85 -1.40 -10.61
N LEU A 47 -25.86 -1.64 -9.30
CA LEU A 47 -25.58 -0.69 -8.23
C LEU A 47 -24.23 -0.94 -7.52
N PHE A 48 -23.55 -2.06 -7.78
CA PHE A 48 -22.25 -2.35 -7.18
C PHE A 48 -21.15 -2.37 -8.25
N TYR A 49 -20.35 -1.31 -8.28
CA TYR A 49 -19.12 -1.26 -9.06
C TYR A 49 -18.09 -2.21 -8.45
N ASP A 50 -17.77 -3.29 -9.17
CA ASP A 50 -16.71 -4.23 -8.75
C ASP A 50 -15.33 -3.60 -8.99
N THR A 51 -14.81 -2.94 -7.95
CA THR A 51 -13.47 -2.36 -7.94
C THR A 51 -12.39 -3.44 -7.92
N LEU A 52 -11.19 -3.13 -8.43
CA LEU A 52 -9.99 -3.98 -8.33
C LEU A 52 -9.73 -4.48 -6.91
N ILE A 53 -9.98 -3.66 -5.90
CA ILE A 53 -9.81 -4.03 -4.48
C ILE A 53 -10.72 -5.20 -4.10
N PHE A 54 -11.97 -5.18 -4.54
CA PHE A 54 -12.93 -6.25 -4.26
C PHE A 54 -12.48 -7.56 -4.92
N TRP A 55 -11.93 -7.49 -6.14
CA TRP A 55 -11.31 -8.63 -6.81
C TRP A 55 -10.11 -9.20 -6.03
N ILE A 56 -9.23 -8.34 -5.50
CA ILE A 56 -8.10 -8.78 -4.66
C ILE A 56 -8.61 -9.48 -3.39
N ILE A 57 -9.60 -8.90 -2.70
CA ILE A 57 -10.16 -9.49 -1.47
C ILE A 57 -10.71 -10.89 -1.76
N ARG A 58 -11.49 -11.06 -2.83
CA ARG A 58 -12.00 -12.37 -3.24
C ARG A 58 -10.90 -13.36 -3.57
N LYS A 59 -9.85 -12.91 -4.28
CA LYS A 59 -8.70 -13.78 -4.58
C LYS A 59 -7.93 -14.20 -3.34
N MET A 60 -7.82 -13.33 -2.34
CA MET A 60 -7.24 -13.69 -1.04
C MET A 60 -8.13 -14.69 -0.30
N GLU A 61 -9.45 -14.52 -0.33
CA GLU A 61 -10.41 -15.47 0.25
C GLU A 61 -10.25 -16.86 -0.36
N GLU A 62 -10.30 -16.97 -1.70
CA GLU A 62 -10.10 -18.23 -2.43
C GLU A 62 -8.76 -18.91 -2.13
N ALA A 63 -7.69 -18.12 -1.89
CA ALA A 63 -6.36 -18.64 -1.68
C ALA A 63 -6.10 -19.14 -0.25
N TYR A 64 -6.80 -18.59 0.75
CA TYR A 64 -6.46 -18.80 2.17
C TYR A 64 -7.58 -19.36 3.04
N LEU A 65 -8.86 -19.28 2.64
CA LEU A 65 -9.95 -19.91 3.39
C LEU A 65 -10.07 -21.40 3.05
N PRO A 66 -10.22 -22.29 4.05
CA PRO A 66 -10.59 -23.69 3.81
C PRO A 66 -11.90 -23.81 3.00
N PRO A 67 -12.06 -24.88 2.19
CA PRO A 67 -13.22 -25.06 1.29
C PRO A 67 -14.59 -24.95 1.96
N ASP A 68 -14.68 -25.32 3.23
CA ASP A 68 -15.93 -25.34 4.01
C ASP A 68 -16.15 -24.08 4.88
N SER A 69 -15.23 -23.13 4.84
CA SER A 69 -15.34 -21.87 5.60
C SER A 69 -15.88 -20.75 4.71
N LYS A 70 -16.72 -19.88 5.30
CA LYS A 70 -17.35 -18.75 4.61
C LYS A 70 -17.06 -17.47 5.36
N LEU A 71 -16.81 -16.38 4.63
CA LEU A 71 -16.70 -15.05 5.20
C LEU A 71 -18.05 -14.63 5.81
N ILE A 72 -18.07 -14.35 7.11
CA ILE A 72 -19.27 -13.86 7.81
C ILE A 72 -19.25 -12.33 7.83
N VAL A 73 -20.28 -11.72 7.25
CA VAL A 73 -20.48 -10.27 7.30
C VAL A 73 -21.14 -9.92 8.65
N ILE A 74 -20.34 -9.40 9.57
CA ILE A 74 -20.78 -9.08 10.94
C ILE A 74 -21.69 -7.84 10.97
N SER A 75 -21.56 -6.94 9.99
CA SER A 75 -22.37 -5.73 9.87
C SER A 75 -22.57 -5.29 8.43
N VAL A 76 -23.63 -4.53 8.16
CA VAL A 76 -23.92 -3.96 6.83
C VAL A 76 -22.80 -3.04 6.33
N THR A 77 -22.04 -2.44 7.25
CA THR A 77 -20.91 -1.55 6.92
C THR A 77 -19.59 -2.29 6.71
N ALA A 78 -19.46 -3.55 7.15
CA ALA A 78 -18.22 -4.31 7.08
C ALA A 78 -17.62 -4.41 5.65
N PRO A 79 -18.40 -4.66 4.58
CA PRO A 79 -17.85 -4.71 3.22
C PRO A 79 -17.26 -3.37 2.76
N LEU A 80 -17.90 -2.25 3.13
CA LEU A 80 -17.41 -0.91 2.80
C LEU A 80 -16.08 -0.62 3.51
N PHE A 81 -15.99 -0.93 4.80
CA PHE A 81 -14.75 -0.76 5.56
C PHE A 81 -13.62 -1.65 5.02
N ALA A 82 -13.91 -2.90 4.64
CA ALA A 82 -12.92 -3.79 4.04
C ALA A 82 -12.32 -3.21 2.74
N ILE A 83 -13.17 -2.66 1.86
CA ILE A 83 -12.71 -2.02 0.62
C ILE A 83 -11.85 -0.79 0.94
N LEU A 84 -12.29 0.09 1.84
CA LEU A 84 -11.54 1.29 2.20
C LEU A 84 -10.21 0.99 2.88
N GLN A 85 -10.18 0.05 3.82
CA GLN A 85 -8.96 -0.36 4.52
C GLN A 85 -7.96 -1.01 3.57
N MET A 86 -8.43 -1.90 2.69
CA MET A 86 -7.55 -2.55 1.72
C MET A 86 -6.98 -1.55 0.72
N ALA A 87 -7.80 -0.62 0.22
CA ALA A 87 -7.35 0.49 -0.62
C ALA A 87 -6.26 1.32 0.07
N PHE A 88 -6.48 1.65 1.34
CA PHE A 88 -5.57 2.42 2.17
C PHE A 88 -4.21 1.72 2.37
N TYR A 89 -4.21 0.42 2.66
CA TYR A 89 -2.96 -0.33 2.80
C TYR A 89 -2.20 -0.46 1.48
N LEU A 90 -2.89 -0.72 0.37
CA LEU A 90 -2.27 -0.79 -0.95
C LEU A 90 -1.70 0.57 -1.40
N SER A 91 -2.41 1.67 -1.13
CA SER A 91 -1.91 3.01 -1.45
C SER A 91 -0.73 3.41 -0.56
N LEU A 92 -0.71 2.99 0.72
CA LEU A 92 0.46 3.16 1.58
C LEU A 92 1.68 2.42 1.00
N ILE A 93 1.49 1.17 0.61
CA ILE A 93 2.55 0.35 0.00
C ILE A 93 3.13 1.03 -1.24
N MET A 94 2.27 1.56 -2.11
CA MET A 94 2.71 2.30 -3.30
C MET A 94 3.37 3.65 -2.97
N ALA A 95 2.97 4.32 -1.88
CA ALA A 95 3.52 5.60 -1.46
C ALA A 95 4.91 5.47 -0.80
N ILE A 96 5.23 4.34 -0.17
CA ILE A 96 6.48 4.12 0.59
C ILE A 96 7.75 4.33 -0.27
N PRO A 97 7.90 3.77 -1.49
CA PRO A 97 9.07 4.02 -2.33
C PRO A 97 9.28 5.51 -2.63
N VAL A 98 8.20 6.26 -2.82
CA VAL A 98 8.26 7.70 -3.06
C VAL A 98 8.61 8.43 -1.76
N ALA A 99 8.05 8.02 -0.63
CA ALA A 99 8.37 8.58 0.68
C ALA A 99 9.88 8.49 0.96
N PHE A 100 10.50 7.34 0.68
CA PHE A 100 11.95 7.18 0.85
C PHE A 100 12.78 8.15 0.00
N ARG A 101 12.37 8.35 -1.25
CA ARG A 101 13.03 9.33 -2.14
C ARG A 101 12.87 10.76 -1.63
N GLU A 102 11.69 11.11 -1.14
CA GLU A 102 11.41 12.46 -0.62
C GLU A 102 12.12 12.72 0.72
N ILE A 103 12.20 11.71 1.61
CA ILE A 103 13.00 11.76 2.85
C ILE A 103 14.48 11.98 2.52
N TYR A 104 15.04 11.21 1.59
CA TYR A 104 16.42 11.43 1.15
C TYR A 104 16.62 12.85 0.63
N ALA A 105 15.72 13.33 -0.21
CA ALA A 105 15.87 14.63 -0.82
C ALA A 105 15.77 15.76 0.22
N PHE A 106 14.99 15.60 1.30
CA PHE A 106 14.96 16.50 2.45
C PHE A 106 16.26 16.53 3.23
N VAL A 107 16.87 15.36 3.44
CA VAL A 107 18.10 15.22 4.23
C VAL A 107 19.32 15.68 3.40
N SER A 108 19.30 15.43 2.09
CA SER A 108 20.40 15.72 1.15
C SER A 108 20.99 17.14 1.22
N PRO A 109 20.26 18.26 1.37
CA PRO A 109 20.86 19.59 1.50
C PRO A 109 21.83 19.71 2.69
N ALA A 110 21.57 19.02 3.80
CA ALA A 110 22.38 19.08 5.01
C ALA A 110 23.66 18.23 4.96
N LEU A 111 23.82 17.36 3.95
CA LEU A 111 24.94 16.41 3.87
C LEU A 111 26.16 16.94 3.13
N TYR A 112 27.33 16.42 3.48
CA TYR A 112 28.55 16.66 2.70
C TYR A 112 28.48 15.93 1.33
N ARG A 113 29.17 16.47 0.30
CA ARG A 113 29.18 15.89 -1.06
C ARG A 113 29.49 14.39 -1.10
N ARG A 114 30.41 13.92 -0.26
CA ARG A 114 30.79 12.51 -0.18
C ARG A 114 29.68 11.63 0.41
N GLU A 115 28.96 12.12 1.41
CA GLU A 115 27.86 11.41 2.06
C GLU A 115 26.63 11.33 1.15
N LYS A 116 26.33 12.39 0.39
CA LYS A 116 25.23 12.39 -0.58
C LYS A 116 25.36 11.25 -1.60
N ALA A 117 26.58 10.99 -2.08
CA ALA A 117 26.86 9.91 -3.03
C ALA A 117 26.64 8.52 -2.40
N ILE A 118 27.02 8.37 -1.12
CA ILE A 118 26.84 7.14 -0.35
C ILE A 118 25.34 6.86 -0.15
N ILE A 119 24.57 7.83 0.35
CA ILE A 119 23.13 7.62 0.58
C ILE A 119 22.37 7.41 -0.74
N LYS A 120 22.74 8.12 -1.80
CA LYS A 120 22.16 7.88 -3.14
C LYS A 120 22.39 6.44 -3.61
N LYS A 121 23.57 5.87 -3.31
CA LYS A 121 23.87 4.46 -3.61
C LYS A 121 23.04 3.50 -2.76
N TYR A 122 22.70 3.85 -1.51
CA TYR A 122 21.88 3.03 -0.62
C TYR A 122 20.37 3.11 -0.84
N LEU A 123 19.88 4.18 -1.47
CA LEU A 123 18.47 4.33 -1.83
C LEU A 123 17.96 3.17 -2.70
N LEU A 124 18.75 2.76 -3.71
CA LEU A 124 18.36 1.68 -4.63
C LEU A 124 18.27 0.32 -3.91
N PRO A 125 19.28 -0.15 -3.15
CA PRO A 125 19.19 -1.33 -2.31
C PRO A 125 18.01 -1.29 -1.34
N PHE A 126 17.71 -0.13 -0.77
CA PHE A 126 16.62 0.02 0.17
C PHE A 126 15.24 -0.14 -0.49
N SER A 127 15.03 0.47 -1.66
CA SER A 127 13.83 0.25 -2.46
C SER A 127 13.71 -1.20 -2.93
N LEU A 128 14.82 -1.83 -3.33
CA LEU A 128 14.83 -3.25 -3.69
C LEU A 128 14.49 -4.15 -2.50
N LEU A 129 15.08 -3.89 -1.33
CA LEU A 129 14.81 -4.65 -0.11
C LEU A 129 13.34 -4.51 0.31
N TYR A 130 12.76 -3.31 0.17
CA TYR A 130 11.34 -3.09 0.40
C TYR A 130 10.47 -3.97 -0.52
N LEU A 131 10.76 -4.00 -1.83
CA LEU A 131 10.04 -4.84 -2.78
C LEU A 131 10.22 -6.33 -2.48
N THR A 132 11.45 -6.76 -2.18
CA THR A 132 11.74 -8.14 -1.77
C THR A 132 10.98 -8.52 -0.50
N GLY A 133 10.95 -7.63 0.50
CA GLY A 133 10.17 -7.85 1.73
C GLY A 133 8.67 -7.95 1.47
N MET A 134 8.14 -7.13 0.56
CA MET A 134 6.74 -7.20 0.13
C MET A 134 6.42 -8.55 -0.54
N ILE A 135 7.26 -8.99 -1.48
CA ILE A 135 7.12 -10.29 -2.14
C ILE A 135 7.24 -11.43 -1.13
N TYR A 136 8.22 -11.37 -0.22
CA TYR A 136 8.42 -12.35 0.85
C TYR A 136 7.19 -12.45 1.75
N THR A 137 6.59 -11.32 2.11
CA THR A 137 5.40 -11.30 2.95
C THR A 137 4.22 -11.98 2.26
N ILE A 138 3.99 -11.67 0.98
CA ILE A 138 2.87 -12.23 0.20
C ILE A 138 3.05 -13.74 -0.03
N ILE A 139 4.26 -14.19 -0.37
CA ILE A 139 4.50 -15.58 -0.78
C ILE A 139 4.74 -16.52 0.40
N ILE A 140 5.38 -16.05 1.49
CA ILE A 140 5.84 -16.92 2.57
C ILE A 140 5.11 -16.62 3.88
N VAL A 141 5.15 -15.37 4.35
CA VAL A 141 4.61 -15.01 5.67
C VAL A 141 3.11 -15.18 5.73
N LEU A 142 2.39 -14.72 4.70
CA LEU A 142 0.94 -14.76 4.66
C LEU A 142 0.39 -16.21 4.70
N PRO A 143 0.79 -17.14 3.80
CA PRO A 143 0.32 -18.53 3.87
C PRO A 143 0.75 -19.26 5.15
N LEU A 144 1.95 -18.97 5.67
CA LEU A 144 2.41 -19.54 6.93
C LEU A 144 1.51 -19.10 8.09
N THR A 145 1.14 -17.83 8.13
CA THR A 145 0.26 -17.27 9.17
C THR A 145 -1.13 -17.89 9.11
N PHE A 146 -1.73 -18.00 7.93
CA PHE A 146 -3.03 -18.67 7.76
C PHE A 146 -2.98 -20.15 8.11
N ARG A 147 -1.92 -20.87 7.71
CA ARG A 147 -1.75 -22.27 8.09
C ARG A 147 -1.60 -22.43 9.60
N ALA A 148 -0.83 -21.57 10.26
CA ALA A 148 -0.67 -21.57 11.71
C ALA A 148 -1.99 -21.27 12.43
N LEU A 149 -2.79 -20.32 11.92
CA LEU A 149 -4.10 -19.98 12.47
C LEU A 149 -5.09 -21.14 12.35
N ILE A 150 -5.15 -21.79 11.18
CA ILE A 150 -6.00 -22.97 10.94
C ILE A 150 -5.54 -24.16 11.79
N PHE A 151 -4.24 -24.31 12.01
CA PHE A 151 -3.70 -25.37 12.87
C PHE A 151 -4.00 -25.15 14.37
N LEU A 152 -4.13 -23.90 14.80
CA LEU A 152 -4.34 -23.54 16.21
C LEU A 152 -5.81 -23.63 16.65
N TYR A 153 -6.76 -23.65 15.70
CA TYR A 153 -8.20 -23.73 15.94
C TYR A 153 -8.69 -25.17 15.74
#